data_AF-V4TA03-F1
#
_entry.id   AF-V4TA03-F1
#
_cell.length_a   1.000
_cell.length_b   1.000
_cell.length_c   1.000
_cell.angle_alpha   90.00
_cell.angle_beta   90.00
_cell.angle_gamma   90.00
#
_symmetry.space_group_name_H-M   'P 1'
#
loop_
_entity.id
_entity.type
_entity.pdbx_description
1 polymer ?
#
loop_
_entity_poly.entity_id
_entity_poly.type
_entity_poly.pdbx_seq_one_letter_code
_entity_poly.pdbx_strand_id
1 'polypeptide(L)'
;MIWCFERGCEAPTAASTDAASIKMALAIGERKNKCPAAPAQEREGRMPTEIERKFLVADDSWRERVSKSYLIRQGYLAPGTECSVRVRKAGDRAFVTIKGAKASRSRPEYEYEIPVADADEMLDTLVSGQIIEKRRHHVPFGGRVWEVDEFETPQPGLVVAEVELDAADASLDMPAWLGPEVTEDPRYGNASMSMAPEGSTLPHGSTNGAGRPAR
;
A
#
# COMPACT_ATOMS: atom_id res chain seq x y z
N MET A 1 -31.93 52.46 -20.88
CA MET A 1 -30.59 53.06 -21.08
C MET A 1 -29.86 52.14 -22.05
N ILE A 2 -30.03 52.28 -23.37
CA ILE A 2 -29.43 53.31 -24.24
C ILE A 2 -28.00 53.59 -23.79
N TRP A 3 -27.03 53.03 -24.51
CA TRP A 3 -25.98 53.81 -25.17
C TRP A 3 -25.52 53.05 -26.42
N CYS A 4 -25.68 53.73 -27.55
CA CYS A 4 -25.23 53.39 -28.87
C CYS A 4 -24.17 54.45 -29.20
N PHE A 5 -23.00 54.08 -29.72
CA PHE A 5 -22.27 54.95 -30.65
C PHE A 5 -21.27 54.16 -31.50
N GLU A 6 -21.39 54.40 -32.80
CA GLU A 6 -20.63 53.89 -33.93
C GLU A 6 -19.24 54.54 -34.03
N ARG A 7 -18.25 53.78 -34.53
CA ARG A 7 -17.27 54.09 -35.60
C ARG A 7 -16.70 52.72 -36.02
N GLY A 8 -16.63 52.25 -37.26
CA GLY A 8 -16.61 52.88 -38.58
C GLY A 8 -15.28 52.49 -39.26
N CYS A 9 -15.36 51.62 -40.29
CA CYS A 9 -14.41 51.42 -41.42
C CYS A 9 -12.96 50.99 -41.07
N GLU A 10 -12.27 50.03 -41.71
CA GLU A 10 -12.26 49.46 -43.06
C GLU A 10 -11.63 48.05 -43.03
N ALA A 11 -11.99 47.20 -43.99
CA ALA A 11 -11.33 45.92 -44.25
C ALA A 11 -10.28 46.06 -45.37
N PRO A 12 -9.15 45.33 -45.33
CA PRO A 12 -8.40 45.01 -46.54
C PRO A 12 -8.89 43.71 -47.19
N THR A 13 -8.96 43.79 -48.51
CA THR A 13 -9.45 42.85 -49.51
C THR A 13 -8.63 41.56 -49.69
N ALA A 14 -9.28 40.56 -50.27
CA ALA A 14 -8.85 39.18 -50.48
C ALA A 14 -7.76 38.98 -51.56
N ALA A 15 -6.91 37.98 -51.33
CA ALA A 15 -6.34 36.98 -52.26
C ALA A 15 -5.31 36.15 -51.44
N SER A 16 -5.15 34.83 -51.50
CA SER A 16 -5.62 33.79 -52.40
C SER A 16 -5.70 32.46 -51.63
N THR A 17 -6.51 31.56 -52.14
CA THR A 17 -6.57 30.12 -51.83
C THR A 17 -5.18 29.48 -51.70
N ASP A 18 -4.95 28.77 -50.58
CA ASP A 18 -4.45 27.40 -50.68
C ASP A 18 -4.87 26.56 -49.48
N ALA A 19 -5.42 25.40 -49.79
CA ALA A 19 -5.92 24.43 -48.82
C ALA A 19 -4.80 23.47 -48.44
N ALA A 20 -4.22 23.64 -47.25
CA ALA A 20 -3.46 22.57 -46.60
C ALA A 20 -3.39 22.77 -45.07
N SER A 21 -4.23 22.01 -44.38
CA SER A 21 -3.94 21.40 -43.08
C SER A 21 -3.77 22.30 -41.85
N ILE A 22 -4.82 22.28 -41.03
CA ILE A 22 -4.84 22.56 -39.60
C ILE A 22 -3.58 22.00 -38.90
N LYS A 23 -2.75 22.86 -38.32
CA LYS A 23 -1.80 22.51 -37.25
C LYS A 23 -1.99 23.47 -36.08
N MET A 24 -2.93 23.11 -35.20
CA MET A 24 -3.03 23.74 -33.89
C MET A 24 -2.10 23.00 -32.91
N ALA A 25 -1.24 23.78 -32.26
CA ALA A 25 -0.63 23.56 -30.95
C ALA A 25 0.00 22.19 -30.64
N LEU A 26 1.32 22.10 -30.85
CA LEU A 26 2.20 21.23 -30.07
C LEU A 26 3.42 22.06 -29.64
N ALA A 27 3.27 22.73 -28.51
CA ALA A 27 4.38 23.24 -27.72
C ALA A 27 4.25 22.63 -26.33
N ILE A 28 4.68 21.38 -26.19
CA ILE A 28 4.91 20.77 -24.88
C ILE A 28 6.19 21.43 -24.38
N GLY A 29 6.04 22.52 -23.63
CA GLY A 29 7.13 23.08 -22.86
C GLY A 29 7.49 22.07 -21.76
N GLU A 30 8.61 21.38 -21.93
CA GLU A 30 9.28 20.66 -20.84
C GLU A 30 9.68 21.68 -19.75
N ARG A 31 8.80 21.93 -18.79
CA ARG A 31 9.21 22.60 -17.55
C ARG A 31 10.01 21.61 -16.72
N LYS A 32 11.33 21.60 -16.94
CA LYS A 32 12.29 21.05 -15.99
C LYS A 32 12.26 21.92 -14.73
N ASN A 33 11.30 21.65 -13.84
CA ASN A 33 11.33 22.19 -12.48
C ASN A 33 12.45 21.48 -11.73
N LYS A 34 13.67 22.01 -11.85
CA LYS A 34 14.80 21.63 -11.01
C LYS A 34 14.48 22.11 -9.60
N CYS A 35 14.00 21.20 -8.76
CA CYS A 35 13.86 21.43 -7.33
C CYS A 35 15.25 21.83 -6.78
N PRO A 36 15.43 22.98 -6.12
CA PRO A 36 16.71 23.34 -5.54
C PRO A 36 17.02 22.34 -4.42
N ALA A 37 18.16 21.65 -4.51
CA ALA A 37 18.62 20.75 -3.48
C ALA A 37 18.88 21.54 -2.19
N ALA A 38 18.06 21.32 -1.17
CA ALA A 38 18.34 21.75 0.18
C ALA A 38 19.59 21.01 0.70
N PRO A 39 20.42 21.63 1.56
CA PRO A 39 21.60 20.96 2.10
C PRO A 39 21.18 19.71 2.89
N ALA A 40 21.73 18.57 2.51
CA ALA A 40 21.55 17.31 3.22
C ALA A 40 22.17 17.44 4.61
N GLN A 41 21.35 17.55 5.64
CA GLN A 41 21.79 17.31 7.01
C GLN A 41 21.99 15.80 7.16
N GLU A 42 23.23 15.38 7.35
CA GLU A 42 23.60 14.01 7.71
C GLU A 42 22.94 13.66 9.05
N ARG A 43 21.80 12.96 8.99
CA ARG A 43 21.24 12.30 10.17
C ARG A 43 21.82 10.89 10.22
N GLU A 44 22.82 10.71 11.07
CA GLU A 44 23.38 9.42 11.43
C GLU A 44 22.38 8.68 12.34
N GLY A 45 21.28 8.21 11.74
CA GLY A 45 20.31 7.32 12.35
C GLY A 45 20.37 6.00 11.61
N ARG A 46 21.12 5.03 12.14
CA ARG A 46 21.03 3.63 11.70
C ARG A 46 19.62 3.14 12.03
N MET A 47 18.68 3.29 11.10
CA MET A 47 17.38 2.65 11.16
C MET A 47 17.63 1.15 11.31
N PRO A 48 17.20 0.51 12.42
CA PRO A 48 17.29 -0.94 12.54
C PRO A 48 16.56 -1.55 11.33
N THR A 49 17.20 -2.51 10.66
CA THR A 49 16.46 -3.34 9.70
C THR A 49 15.47 -4.15 10.51
N GLU A 50 14.17 -3.90 10.36
CA GLU A 50 13.15 -4.79 10.92
C GLU A 50 13.31 -6.17 10.27
N ILE A 51 13.41 -7.20 11.11
CA ILE A 51 13.57 -8.59 10.68
C ILE A 51 12.26 -9.29 11.01
N GLU A 52 11.50 -9.66 9.99
CA GLU A 52 10.24 -10.38 10.13
C GLU A 52 10.36 -11.78 9.53
N ARG A 53 9.70 -12.77 10.16
CA ARG A 53 9.47 -14.09 9.56
C ARG A 53 7.98 -14.31 9.39
N LYS A 54 7.62 -15.00 8.30
CA LYS A 54 6.24 -15.17 7.85
C LYS A 54 5.94 -16.62 7.55
N PHE A 55 4.78 -17.09 8.02
CA PHE A 55 4.37 -18.49 7.89
C PHE A 55 2.92 -18.59 7.47
N LEU A 56 2.59 -19.64 6.74
CA LEU A 56 1.20 -20.08 6.63
C LEU A 56 0.73 -20.66 7.96
N VAL A 57 -0.58 -20.66 8.20
CA VAL A 57 -1.16 -21.28 9.39
C VAL A 57 -1.74 -22.66 9.03
N ALA A 58 -1.35 -23.68 9.79
CA ALA A 58 -1.69 -25.07 9.54
C ALA A 58 -3.02 -25.51 10.17
N ASP A 59 -3.47 -24.87 11.25
CA ASP A 59 -4.75 -25.17 11.91
C ASP A 59 -5.27 -23.98 12.75
N ASP A 60 -6.49 -24.06 13.25
CA ASP A 60 -7.18 -22.97 13.97
C ASP A 60 -6.91 -22.91 15.48
N SER A 61 -6.02 -23.75 16.05
CA SER A 61 -5.78 -23.79 17.51
C SER A 61 -5.18 -22.49 18.09
N TRP A 62 -4.65 -21.61 17.24
CA TRP A 62 -4.21 -20.26 17.64
C TRP A 62 -5.36 -19.37 18.11
N ARG A 63 -6.60 -19.62 17.65
CA ARG A 63 -7.77 -18.78 17.95
C ARG A 63 -8.08 -18.69 19.45
N GLU A 64 -7.83 -19.77 20.18
CA GLU A 64 -8.01 -19.85 21.64
C GLU A 64 -7.00 -18.99 22.42
N ARG A 65 -5.91 -18.56 21.76
CA ARG A 65 -4.81 -17.80 22.36
C ARG A 65 -4.80 -16.33 21.95
N VAL A 66 -5.83 -15.87 21.24
CA VAL A 66 -5.94 -14.50 20.78
C VAL A 66 -6.13 -13.56 21.97
N SER A 67 -5.21 -12.59 22.09
CA SER A 67 -5.23 -11.56 23.14
C SER A 67 -5.89 -10.26 22.71
N LYS A 68 -5.81 -9.93 21.41
CA LYS A 68 -6.38 -8.72 20.82
C LYS A 68 -6.68 -8.97 19.35
N SER A 69 -7.69 -8.29 18.82
CA SER A 69 -7.96 -8.29 17.38
C SER A 69 -8.49 -6.95 16.91
N TYR A 70 -8.19 -6.60 15.67
CA TYR A 70 -8.73 -5.41 15.02
C TYR A 70 -8.76 -5.60 13.50
N LEU A 71 -9.65 -4.85 12.85
CA LEU A 71 -9.73 -4.81 11.39
C LEU A 71 -8.64 -3.90 10.84
N ILE A 72 -8.05 -4.33 9.74
CA ILE A 72 -7.12 -3.54 8.94
C ILE A 72 -7.69 -3.42 7.55
N ARG A 73 -7.78 -2.18 7.06
CA ARG A 73 -8.06 -1.85 5.67
C ARG A 73 -6.90 -1.04 5.13
N GLN A 74 -6.31 -1.47 4.03
CA GLN A 74 -5.13 -0.81 3.47
C GLN A 74 -5.10 -0.89 1.94
N GLY A 75 -4.40 0.07 1.33
CA GLY A 75 -4.24 0.15 -0.11
C GLY A 75 -3.01 0.98 -0.50
N TYR A 76 -2.61 0.85 -1.76
CA TYR A 76 -1.43 1.51 -2.31
C TYR A 76 -1.87 2.57 -3.33
N LEU A 77 -1.41 3.82 -3.16
CA LEU A 77 -1.91 4.95 -3.96
C LEU A 77 -1.20 5.10 -5.31
N ALA A 78 0.11 4.82 -5.35
CA ALA A 78 0.96 5.08 -6.51
C ALA A 78 1.93 3.90 -6.77
N PRO A 79 1.41 2.71 -7.14
CA PRO A 79 2.25 1.60 -7.54
C PRO A 79 3.02 1.95 -8.82
N GLY A 80 4.27 1.47 -8.93
CA GLY A 80 5.10 1.69 -10.12
C GLY A 80 5.89 3.00 -10.14
N THR A 81 5.90 3.77 -9.04
CA THR A 81 6.82 4.92 -8.90
C THR A 81 8.09 4.53 -8.13
N GLU A 82 9.04 5.46 -8.04
CA GLU A 82 10.27 5.33 -7.23
C GLU A 82 10.00 5.21 -5.71
N CYS A 83 8.75 5.29 -5.27
CA CYS A 83 8.35 5.05 -3.89
C CYS A 83 7.00 4.32 -3.81
N SER A 84 6.80 3.58 -2.73
CA SER A 84 5.52 2.96 -2.39
C SER A 84 4.84 3.81 -1.34
N VAL A 85 3.63 4.30 -1.64
CA VAL A 85 2.77 5.02 -0.69
C VAL A 85 1.62 4.10 -0.32
N ARG A 86 1.52 3.77 0.97
CA ARG A 86 0.47 2.93 1.53
C ARG A 86 -0.37 3.75 2.50
N VAL A 87 -1.69 3.71 2.32
CA VAL A 87 -2.66 4.14 3.33
C VAL A 87 -3.13 2.91 4.09
N ARG A 88 -3.14 2.97 5.42
CA ARG A 88 -3.58 1.87 6.28
C ARG A 88 -4.44 2.43 7.40
N LYS A 89 -5.68 1.96 7.51
CA LYS A 89 -6.54 2.10 8.68
C LYS A 89 -6.48 0.81 9.49
N ALA A 90 -6.13 0.90 10.77
CA ALA A 90 -5.98 -0.22 11.69
C ALA A 90 -6.79 0.06 12.96
N GLY A 91 -7.97 -0.56 13.06
CA GLY A 91 -8.93 -0.26 14.11
C GLY A 91 -9.42 1.20 14.01
N ASP A 92 -9.13 1.97 15.05
CA ASP A 92 -9.52 3.37 15.23
C ASP A 92 -8.42 4.37 14.85
N ARG A 93 -7.29 3.89 14.30
CA ARG A 93 -6.15 4.72 13.89
C ARG A 93 -5.85 4.53 12.41
N ALA A 94 -5.24 5.53 11.79
CA ALA A 94 -4.85 5.46 10.39
C ALA A 94 -3.48 6.08 10.13
N PHE A 95 -2.80 5.58 9.12
CA PHE A 95 -1.43 5.94 8.80
C PHE A 95 -1.20 6.03 7.30
N VAL A 96 -0.31 6.94 6.90
CA VAL A 96 0.33 6.94 5.60
C VAL A 96 1.77 6.51 5.80
N THR A 97 2.18 5.46 5.08
CA THR A 97 3.57 5.00 5.04
C THR A 97 4.14 5.29 3.65
N ILE A 98 5.30 5.95 3.60
CA ILE A 98 6.06 6.22 2.37
C ILE A 98 7.36 5.44 2.45
N LYS A 99 7.56 4.50 1.52
CA LYS A 99 8.75 3.65 1.43
C LYS A 99 9.49 3.96 0.15
N GLY A 100 10.74 4.41 0.22
CA GLY A 100 11.55 4.67 -0.98
C GLY A 100 11.93 3.39 -1.73
N ALA A 101 12.35 3.54 -2.99
CA ALA A 101 12.93 2.47 -3.77
C ALA A 101 14.10 1.81 -3.03
N LYS A 102 14.28 0.51 -3.27
CA LYS A 102 15.32 -0.30 -2.64
C LYS A 102 16.68 0.06 -3.27
N ALA A 103 17.30 1.14 -2.81
CA ALA A 103 18.59 1.61 -3.31
C ALA A 103 19.78 0.79 -2.73
N SER A 104 19.61 0.12 -1.59
CA SER A 104 20.64 -0.70 -0.92
C SER A 104 20.02 -1.69 0.10
N ARG A 105 20.81 -2.17 1.09
CA ARG A 105 20.36 -3.08 2.18
C ARG A 105 19.27 -2.50 3.09
N SER A 106 19.00 -1.20 3.00
CA SER A 106 17.92 -0.52 3.71
C SER A 106 17.17 0.39 2.73
N ARG A 107 15.87 0.57 2.96
CA ARG A 107 15.05 1.57 2.26
C ARG A 107 14.65 2.66 3.25
N PRO A 108 14.64 3.95 2.86
CA PRO A 108 14.06 4.99 3.70
C PRO A 108 12.56 4.72 3.86
N GLU A 109 12.07 4.88 5.08
CA GLU A 109 10.67 4.65 5.44
C GLU A 109 10.21 5.78 6.37
N TYR A 110 9.06 6.35 6.04
CA TYR A 110 8.40 7.39 6.83
C TYR A 110 6.97 6.95 7.11
N GLU A 111 6.53 7.05 8.36
CA GLU A 111 5.16 6.75 8.75
C GLU A 111 4.57 7.94 9.52
N TYR A 112 3.36 8.35 9.12
CA TYR A 112 2.63 9.45 9.72
C TYR A 112 1.22 9.01 10.06
N GLU A 113 0.79 9.28 11.28
CA GLU A 113 -0.62 9.14 11.66
C GLU A 113 -1.46 10.23 10.96
N ILE A 114 -2.61 9.84 10.45
CA ILE A 114 -3.56 10.72 9.74
C ILE A 114 -4.97 10.54 10.30
N PRO A 115 -5.90 11.51 10.09
CA PRO A 115 -7.29 11.33 10.45
C PRO A 115 -7.91 10.11 9.78
N VAL A 116 -8.77 9.39 10.50
CA VAL A 116 -9.45 8.19 9.98
C VAL A 116 -10.34 8.51 8.78
N ALA A 117 -11.02 9.65 8.80
CA ALA A 117 -11.87 10.09 7.69
C ALA A 117 -11.07 10.27 6.39
N ASP A 118 -9.90 10.94 6.48
CA ASP A 118 -8.99 11.12 5.33
C ASP A 118 -8.51 9.77 4.80
N ALA A 119 -8.19 8.83 5.69
CA ALA A 119 -7.77 7.49 5.29
C ALA A 119 -8.87 6.72 4.56
N ASP A 120 -10.11 6.78 5.04
CA ASP A 120 -11.27 6.15 4.38
C ASP A 120 -11.49 6.75 2.99
N GLU A 121 -11.47 8.08 2.86
CA GLU A 121 -11.60 8.78 1.57
C GLU A 121 -10.50 8.36 0.59
N MET A 122 -9.23 8.35 1.03
CA MET A 122 -8.11 7.95 0.18
C MET A 122 -8.21 6.48 -0.24
N LEU A 123 -8.62 5.59 0.67
CA LEU A 123 -8.79 4.17 0.37
C LEU A 123 -9.91 3.94 -0.66
N ASP A 124 -10.98 4.73 -0.62
CA ASP A 124 -12.13 4.58 -1.52
C ASP A 124 -11.90 5.20 -2.90
N THR A 125 -11.01 6.20 -3.01
CA THR A 125 -10.91 7.03 -4.22
C THR A 125 -9.55 7.01 -4.92
N LEU A 126 -8.46 6.70 -4.19
CA LEU A 126 -7.08 6.88 -4.70
C LEU A 126 -6.28 5.58 -4.83
N VAL A 127 -6.81 4.45 -4.34
CA VAL A 127 -6.06 3.19 -4.38
C VAL A 127 -5.96 2.67 -5.81
N SER A 128 -4.73 2.36 -6.20
CA SER A 128 -4.41 1.69 -7.45
C SER A 128 -4.17 0.22 -7.15
N GLY A 129 -5.06 -0.65 -7.63
CA GLY A 129 -5.05 -2.09 -7.32
C GLY A 129 -6.18 -2.49 -6.37
N GLN A 130 -6.03 -3.65 -5.73
CA GLN A 130 -7.04 -4.20 -4.83
C GLN A 130 -6.82 -3.70 -3.40
N ILE A 131 -7.92 -3.37 -2.70
CA ILE A 131 -7.91 -3.11 -1.27
C ILE A 131 -7.62 -4.43 -0.53
N ILE A 132 -6.75 -4.35 0.46
CA ILE A 132 -6.52 -5.44 1.40
C ILE A 132 -7.33 -5.18 2.65
N GLU A 133 -8.30 -6.06 2.90
CA GLU A 133 -9.05 -6.13 4.16
C GLU A 133 -8.67 -7.41 4.87
N LYS A 134 -8.29 -7.28 6.15
CA LYS A 134 -7.91 -8.42 6.98
C LYS A 134 -8.22 -8.14 8.45
N ARG A 135 -8.41 -9.21 9.21
CA ARG A 135 -8.45 -9.14 10.67
C ARG A 135 -7.08 -9.57 11.20
N ARG A 136 -6.42 -8.66 11.91
CA ARG A 136 -5.16 -8.97 12.61
C ARG A 136 -5.47 -9.40 14.03
N HIS A 137 -4.91 -10.54 14.42
CA HIS A 137 -5.01 -11.13 15.74
C HIS A 137 -3.62 -11.16 16.39
N HIS A 138 -3.53 -10.76 17.66
CA HIS A 138 -2.29 -10.84 18.42
C HIS A 138 -2.31 -12.11 19.28
N VAL A 139 -1.35 -13.01 19.05
CA VAL A 139 -1.25 -14.31 19.73
C VAL A 139 0.08 -14.38 20.49
N PRO A 140 0.08 -14.22 21.83
CA PRO A 140 1.28 -14.37 22.64
C PRO A 140 1.78 -15.81 22.66
N PHE A 141 3.05 -16.03 22.34
CA PHE A 141 3.70 -17.34 22.41
C PHE A 141 5.23 -17.20 22.47
N GLY A 142 5.91 -18.00 23.31
CA GLY A 142 7.37 -18.02 23.37
C GLY A 142 8.00 -16.66 23.72
N GLY A 143 7.34 -15.86 24.55
CA GLY A 143 7.79 -14.51 24.92
C GLY A 143 7.66 -13.45 23.83
N ARG A 144 7.05 -13.78 22.68
CA ARG A 144 6.79 -12.86 21.56
C ARG A 144 5.29 -12.75 21.30
N VAL A 145 4.91 -11.70 20.56
CA VAL A 145 3.55 -11.54 20.05
C VAL A 145 3.58 -11.87 18.56
N TRP A 146 2.81 -12.89 18.18
CA TRP A 146 2.58 -13.23 16.79
C TRP A 146 1.42 -12.39 16.25
N GLU A 147 1.59 -11.83 15.07
CA GLU A 147 0.53 -11.18 14.31
C GLU A 147 -0.05 -12.20 13.33
N VAL A 148 -1.24 -12.71 13.63
CA VAL A 148 -1.96 -13.64 12.75
C VAL A 148 -3.01 -12.86 11.95
N ASP A 149 -2.82 -12.80 10.64
CA ASP A 149 -3.69 -12.10 9.70
C ASP A 149 -4.61 -13.07 8.99
N GLU A 150 -5.92 -12.89 9.20
CA GLU A 150 -6.98 -13.57 8.45
C GLU A 150 -7.50 -12.62 7.36
N PHE A 151 -7.22 -12.93 6.10
CA PHE A 151 -7.53 -12.06 4.96
C PHE A 151 -8.99 -12.23 4.49
N GLU A 152 -9.66 -11.11 4.28
CA GLU A 152 -11.00 -11.00 3.69
C GLU A 152 -10.89 -10.66 2.19
N THR A 153 -9.99 -9.73 1.83
CA THR A 153 -9.66 -9.40 0.45
C THR A 153 -8.15 -9.16 0.28
N PRO A 154 -7.57 -9.39 -0.91
CA PRO A 154 -8.15 -10.09 -2.06
C PRO A 154 -8.04 -11.61 -1.96
N GLN A 155 -7.53 -12.14 -0.84
CA GLN A 155 -7.33 -13.58 -0.61
C GLN A 155 -8.24 -14.10 0.53
N PRO A 156 -9.57 -14.21 0.33
CA PRO A 156 -10.46 -14.68 1.38
C PRO A 156 -10.04 -16.04 1.93
N GLY A 157 -9.86 -16.14 3.25
CA GLY A 157 -9.52 -17.38 3.94
C GLY A 157 -8.02 -17.70 3.97
N LEU A 158 -7.17 -16.88 3.35
CA LEU A 158 -5.74 -16.93 3.60
C LEU A 158 -5.46 -16.51 5.05
N VAL A 159 -4.68 -17.32 5.77
CA VAL A 159 -4.20 -17.00 7.12
C VAL A 159 -2.69 -17.06 7.14
N VAL A 160 -2.08 -15.94 7.55
CA VAL A 160 -0.62 -15.77 7.61
C VAL A 160 -0.24 -15.33 9.02
N ALA A 161 0.81 -15.89 9.56
CA ALA A 161 1.39 -15.47 10.83
C ALA A 161 2.75 -14.81 10.62
N GLU A 162 2.92 -13.64 11.21
CA GLU A 162 4.15 -12.85 11.18
C GLU A 162 4.68 -12.69 12.62
N VAL A 163 6.00 -12.69 12.77
CA VAL A 163 6.68 -12.36 14.04
C VAL A 163 7.90 -11.51 13.77
N GLU A 164 8.05 -10.45 14.56
CA GLU A 164 9.22 -9.58 14.55
C GLU A 164 10.35 -10.16 15.41
N LEU A 165 11.56 -10.05 14.89
CA LEU A 165 12.80 -10.55 15.47
C LEU A 165 13.81 -9.43 15.66
N ASP A 166 14.58 -9.55 16.74
CA ASP A 166 15.67 -8.62 17.05
C ASP A 166 16.93 -8.87 16.19
N ALA A 167 17.06 -10.09 15.64
CA ALA A 167 18.16 -10.55 14.82
C ALA A 167 17.71 -11.66 13.84
N ALA A 168 18.40 -11.81 12.71
CA ALA A 168 18.07 -12.77 11.65
C ALA A 168 18.23 -14.23 12.10
N ASP A 169 19.16 -14.47 13.02
CA ASP A 169 19.51 -15.77 13.59
C ASP A 169 18.90 -15.99 14.98
N ALA A 170 17.98 -15.12 15.41
CA ALA A 170 17.29 -15.29 16.69
C ALA A 170 16.53 -16.64 16.72
N SER A 171 16.77 -17.42 17.77
CA SER A 171 16.02 -18.64 18.02
C SER A 171 14.53 -18.31 18.17
N LEU A 172 13.69 -19.05 17.47
CA LEU A 172 12.25 -18.85 17.46
C LEU A 172 11.56 -20.13 17.94
N ASP A 173 10.83 -20.03 19.06
CA ASP A 173 9.92 -21.08 19.48
C ASP A 173 8.77 -21.17 18.47
N MET A 174 8.61 -22.33 17.84
CA MET A 174 7.65 -22.56 16.77
C MET A 174 6.33 -23.10 17.35
N PRO A 175 5.24 -22.31 17.38
CA PRO A 175 3.91 -22.84 17.70
C PRO A 175 3.52 -23.98 16.76
N ALA A 176 2.82 -24.99 17.31
CA ALA A 176 2.39 -26.18 16.56
C ALA A 176 1.42 -25.87 15.39
N TRP A 177 0.67 -24.76 15.49
CA TRP A 177 -0.27 -24.31 14.46
C TRP A 177 0.40 -23.62 13.26
N LEU A 178 1.73 -23.44 13.28
CA LEU A 178 2.45 -22.91 12.13
C LEU A 178 2.60 -23.97 11.04
N GLY A 179 2.41 -23.52 9.81
CA GLY A 179 2.70 -24.25 8.59
C GLY A 179 4.03 -23.83 7.96
N PRO A 180 4.17 -24.01 6.63
CA PRO A 180 5.38 -23.65 5.91
C PRO A 180 5.76 -22.17 6.05
N GLU A 181 7.06 -21.91 6.15
CA GLU A 181 7.61 -20.56 6.08
C GLU A 181 7.53 -20.01 4.66
N VAL A 182 7.07 -18.77 4.53
CA VAL A 182 6.88 -18.04 3.26
C VAL A 182 7.53 -16.66 3.30
N THR A 183 8.47 -16.42 4.22
CA THR A 183 9.22 -15.16 4.39
C THR A 183 9.79 -14.62 3.07
N GLU A 184 10.42 -15.49 2.27
CA GLU A 184 11.07 -15.12 1.01
C GLU A 184 10.14 -15.23 -0.21
N ASP A 185 8.87 -15.64 -0.03
CA ASP A 185 7.93 -15.73 -1.14
C ASP A 185 7.18 -14.40 -1.32
N PRO A 186 7.51 -13.62 -2.37
CA PRO A 186 6.95 -12.29 -2.54
C PRO A 186 5.43 -12.30 -2.75
N ARG A 187 4.83 -13.44 -3.15
CA ARG A 187 3.40 -13.55 -3.40
C ARG A 187 2.56 -13.31 -2.13
N TYR A 188 3.09 -13.64 -0.95
CA TYR A 188 2.45 -13.42 0.35
C TYR A 188 2.74 -12.02 0.94
N GLY A 189 3.39 -11.14 0.18
CA GLY A 189 3.57 -9.74 0.53
C GLY A 189 2.30 -8.92 0.25
N ASN A 190 1.97 -7.98 1.14
CA ASN A 190 0.80 -7.10 0.98
C ASN A 190 0.82 -6.37 -0.36
N ALA A 191 1.94 -5.76 -0.75
CA ALA A 191 2.04 -5.05 -2.03
C ALA A 191 1.77 -5.97 -3.23
N SER A 192 2.31 -7.19 -3.21
CA SER A 192 2.09 -8.18 -4.26
C SER A 192 0.63 -8.62 -4.33
N MET A 193 -0.01 -8.89 -3.18
CA MET A 193 -1.43 -9.25 -3.13
C MET A 193 -2.33 -8.14 -3.68
N SER A 194 -2.07 -6.88 -3.30
CA SER A 194 -2.83 -5.73 -3.80
C SER A 194 -2.70 -5.55 -5.32
N MET A 195 -1.53 -5.82 -5.88
CA MET A 195 -1.25 -5.64 -7.30
C MET A 195 -1.53 -6.89 -8.15
N ALA A 196 -1.85 -8.03 -7.52
CA ALA A 196 -2.17 -9.24 -8.24
C ALA A 196 -3.47 -9.08 -9.05
N PRO A 197 -3.65 -9.79 -10.17
CA PRO A 197 -4.92 -9.80 -10.87
C PRO A 197 -6.08 -10.22 -9.97
N GLU A 198 -7.26 -9.66 -10.22
CA GLU A 198 -8.49 -10.07 -9.54
C GLU A 198 -8.75 -11.57 -9.77
N GLY A 199 -9.13 -12.27 -8.71
CA GLY A 199 -9.37 -13.73 -8.74
C GLY A 199 -8.10 -14.59 -8.72
N SER A 200 -6.90 -14.00 -8.63
CA SER A 200 -5.68 -14.77 -8.33
C SER A 200 -5.78 -15.43 -6.95
N THR A 201 -5.36 -16.68 -6.83
CA THR A 201 -5.39 -17.44 -5.57
C THR A 201 -3.99 -17.83 -5.12
N LEU A 202 -3.75 -17.76 -3.81
CA LEU A 202 -2.53 -18.28 -3.20
C LEU A 202 -2.79 -19.64 -2.55
N PRO A 203 -1.76 -20.50 -2.44
CA PRO A 203 -1.85 -21.66 -1.57
C PRO A 203 -2.14 -21.21 -0.12
N HIS A 204 -3.06 -21.89 0.55
CA HIS A 204 -3.38 -21.66 1.96
C HIS A 204 -2.84 -22.85 2.77
N GLY A 205 -2.45 -22.61 4.02
CA GLY A 205 -2.25 -23.71 4.96
C GLY A 205 -3.60 -24.40 5.24
N SER A 206 -3.57 -25.70 5.54
CA SER A 206 -4.76 -26.53 5.67
C SER A 206 -5.58 -26.19 6.91
N THR A 207 -6.35 -25.10 6.92
CA THR A 207 -7.32 -24.86 7.99
C THR A 207 -8.40 -25.95 7.92
N ASN A 208 -8.35 -26.92 8.84
CA ASN A 208 -9.48 -27.80 9.09
C ASN A 208 -10.64 -26.88 9.50
N GLY A 209 -11.57 -26.62 8.57
CA GLY A 209 -12.70 -25.73 8.76
C GLY A 209 -13.50 -26.13 9.99
N ALA A 210 -13.25 -25.45 11.11
CA ALA A 210 -13.97 -25.61 12.35
C ALA A 210 -14.27 -24.22 12.93
N GLY A 211 -15.47 -23.72 12.60
CA GLY A 211 -16.13 -22.68 13.39
C GLY A 211 -15.83 -21.26 12.93
N ARG A 212 -16.45 -20.83 11.83
CA ARG A 212 -16.82 -19.42 11.66
C ARG A 212 -17.90 -19.13 12.71
N PRO A 213 -17.67 -18.35 13.79
CA PRO A 213 -18.78 -17.89 14.61
C PRO A 213 -19.68 -17.02 13.72
N ALA A 214 -20.96 -17.35 13.72
CA ALA A 214 -21.95 -16.67 12.90
C ALA A 214 -22.15 -15.22 13.40
N ARG A 215 -21.90 -14.27 12.49
CA ARG A 215 -22.33 -12.86 12.43
C ARG A 215 -21.97 -11.94 13.60
#